data_AF-A0A6F9CHV5-F1
#
_entry.id   AF-A0A6F9CHV5-F1
#
_cell.length_a   1.000
_cell.length_b   1.000
_cell.length_c   1.000
_cell.angle_alpha   90.00
_cell.angle_beta   90.00
_cell.angle_gamma   90.00
#
_symmetry.space_group_name_H-M   'P 1'
#
loop_
_entity.id
_entity.type
_entity.pdbx_description
1 polymer ?
#
loop_
_entity_poly.entity_id
_entity_poly.type
_entity_poly.pdbx_seq_one_letter_code
_entity_poly.pdbx_strand_id
1 'polypeptide(L)'
;MTLIQYSWMNLMVFSLGWRSFQNVTSEYLYFAPDLILSQDRMRRSPIYDLCLAMQFIPQEFTSLQVTKEEFLCMKAIMILNT
;
A
#
# COMPACT_ATOMS: atom_id res chain seq x y z
N MET A 1 -21.28 9.97 -3.27
CA MET A 1 -20.54 9.18 -4.30
C MET A 1 -19.23 9.85 -4.71
N THR A 2 -19.11 11.18 -4.64
CA THR A 2 -17.90 11.95 -5.02
C THR A 2 -16.64 11.58 -4.22
N LEU A 3 -16.71 11.53 -2.88
CA LEU A 3 -15.53 11.23 -2.03
C LEU A 3 -14.82 9.92 -2.41
N ILE A 4 -15.57 8.86 -2.71
CA ILE A 4 -15.00 7.57 -3.13
C ILE A 4 -14.32 7.70 -4.50
N GLN A 5 -14.91 8.45 -5.43
CA GLN A 5 -14.33 8.65 -6.76
C GLN A 5 -13.03 9.45 -6.73
N TYR A 6 -12.83 10.32 -5.74
CA TYR A 6 -11.57 11.05 -5.57
C TYR A 6 -10.54 10.28 -4.73
N SER A 7 -10.98 9.48 -3.75
CA SER A 7 -10.09 8.79 -2.80
C SER A 7 -9.69 7.36 -3.19
N TRP A 8 -10.39 6.71 -4.14
CA TRP A 8 -10.25 5.26 -4.37
C TRP A 8 -8.81 4.78 -4.56
N MET A 9 -8.00 5.50 -5.34
CA MET A 9 -6.62 5.10 -5.62
C MET A 9 -5.77 5.16 -4.34
N ASN A 10 -5.89 6.25 -3.58
CA ASN A 10 -5.19 6.42 -2.32
C ASN A 10 -5.56 5.30 -1.34
N LEU A 11 -6.84 4.94 -1.25
CA LEU A 11 -7.30 3.85 -0.39
C LEU A 11 -6.73 2.49 -0.80
N MET A 12 -6.70 2.23 -2.11
CA MET A 12 -6.17 0.97 -2.65
C MET A 12 -4.67 0.84 -2.39
N VAL A 13 -3.90 1.90 -2.63
CA VAL A 13 -2.46 1.94 -2.39
C VAL A 13 -2.13 1.87 -0.89
N PHE A 14 -2.86 2.59 -0.04
CA PHE A 14 -2.67 2.54 1.41
C PHE A 14 -2.98 1.14 1.96
N SER A 15 -4.04 0.50 1.47
CA SER A 15 -4.39 -0.88 1.83
C SER A 15 -3.39 -1.90 1.30
N LEU A 16 -2.79 -1.66 0.13
CA LEU A 16 -1.69 -2.47 -0.41
C LEU A 16 -0.45 -2.38 0.49
N GLY A 17 -0.09 -1.17 0.92
CA GLY A 17 1.01 -0.95 1.86
C GLY A 17 0.78 -1.70 3.17
N TRP A 18 -0.44 -1.68 3.71
CA TRP A 18 -0.78 -2.42 4.92
C TRP A 18 -0.65 -3.93 4.77
N ARG A 19 -1.15 -4.51 3.67
CA ARG A 19 -0.99 -5.95 3.41
C ARG A 19 0.47 -6.33 3.24
N SER A 20 1.24 -5.50 2.53
CA SER A 20 2.67 -5.74 2.32
C SER A 20 3.43 -5.69 3.64
N PHE A 21 3.10 -4.74 4.52
CA PHE A 21 3.65 -4.62 5.87
C PHE A 21 3.35 -5.85 6.75
N GLN A 22 2.14 -6.40 6.68
CA GLN A 22 1.73 -7.51 7.55
C GLN A 22 2.19 -8.88 7.04
N ASN A 23 2.20 -9.10 5.73
CA ASN A 23 2.33 -10.43 5.14
C ASN A 23 3.70 -10.71 4.54
N VAL A 24 4.51 -9.69 4.24
CA VAL A 24 5.79 -9.87 3.51
C VAL A 24 6.85 -8.87 3.99
N THR A 25 8.09 -9.07 3.54
CA THR A 25 9.20 -8.13 3.74
C THR A 25 9.15 -6.97 2.73
N SER A 26 9.94 -5.93 3.01
CA SER A 26 10.04 -4.70 2.20
C SER A 26 10.44 -4.91 0.74
N GLU A 27 10.95 -6.09 0.37
CA GLU A 27 11.36 -6.44 -0.99
C GLU A 27 10.20 -6.89 -1.90
N TYR A 28 9.00 -7.06 -1.33
CA TYR A 28 7.82 -7.55 -2.01
C TYR A 28 6.63 -6.60 -1.86
N LEU A 29 5.70 -6.67 -2.80
CA LEU A 29 4.39 -6.03 -2.72
C LEU A 29 3.29 -7.08 -2.74
N TYR A 30 2.46 -7.10 -1.70
CA TYR A 30 1.38 -8.07 -1.52
C TYR A 30 0.06 -7.51 -2.07
N PHE A 31 -0.18 -7.70 -3.36
CA PHE A 31 -1.44 -7.27 -3.98
C PHE A 31 -2.59 -8.15 -3.52
N ALA A 32 -2.42 -9.46 -3.62
CA ALA A 32 -3.39 -10.48 -3.23
C ALA A 32 -2.66 -11.79 -2.88
N PRO A 33 -3.31 -12.79 -2.25
CA PRO A 33 -2.69 -14.07 -1.92
C PRO A 33 -2.10 -14.82 -3.12
N ASP A 34 -2.71 -14.66 -4.28
CA ASP A 34 -2.31 -15.22 -5.57
C ASP A 34 -1.41 -14.28 -6.39
N LEU A 35 -1.24 -13.03 -5.95
CA LEU A 35 -0.46 -12.01 -6.64
C LEU A 35 0.47 -11.25 -5.68
N ILE A 36 1.67 -11.80 -5.51
CA ILE A 36 2.76 -11.19 -4.73
C ILE A 36 3.87 -10.80 -5.69
N LEU A 37 4.13 -9.50 -5.83
CA LEU A 37 5.18 -8.99 -6.70
C LEU A 37 6.52 -8.99 -5.96
N SER A 38 7.51 -9.70 -6.50
CA SER A 38 8.90 -9.67 -6.04
C SER A 38 9.68 -8.59 -6.78
N GLN A 39 10.84 -8.19 -6.27
CA GLN A 39 11.67 -7.16 -6.88
C GLN A 39 12.00 -7.44 -8.35
N ASP A 40 12.28 -8.70 -8.71
CA ASP A 40 12.51 -9.12 -10.10
C ASP A 40 11.27 -8.95 -10.99
N ARG A 41 10.08 -9.29 -10.46
CA ARG A 41 8.83 -9.10 -11.20
C ARG A 41 8.48 -7.63 -11.35
N MET A 42 8.76 -6.81 -10.33
CA MET A 42 8.58 -5.35 -10.40
C MET A 42 9.46 -4.75 -11.50
N ARG A 43 10.75 -5.13 -11.56
CA ARG A 43 11.71 -4.65 -12.58
C ARG A 43 11.30 -4.98 -14.01
N ARG A 44 10.62 -6.12 -14.20
CA ARG A 44 10.11 -6.54 -15.53
C ARG A 44 8.78 -5.89 -15.89
N SER A 45 8.11 -5.24 -14.93
CA SER A 45 6.83 -4.58 -15.16
C SER A 45 7.03 -3.18 -15.74
N PRO A 46 6.10 -2.68 -16.58
CA PRO A 46 6.15 -1.31 -17.09
C PRO A 46 5.88 -0.25 -16.02
N ILE A 47 5.50 -0.67 -14.80
CA ILE A 47 5.14 0.20 -13.67
C ILE A 47 6.20 0.15 -12.55
N TYR A 48 7.45 -0.19 -12.89
CA TYR A 48 8.52 -0.35 -11.91
C TYR A 48 8.68 0.86 -10.98
N ASP A 49 8.69 2.08 -11.52
CA ASP A 49 8.85 3.31 -10.72
C ASP A 49 7.68 3.52 -9.75
N LEU A 50 6.46 3.18 -10.18
CA LEU A 50 5.28 3.20 -9.31
C LEU A 50 5.39 2.15 -8.20
N CYS A 51 5.86 0.95 -8.54
CA CYS A 51 6.09 -0.10 -7.53
C CYS A 51 7.13 0.33 -6.49
N LEU A 52 8.23 0.97 -6.92
CA LEU A 52 9.22 1.53 -6.00
C LEU A 52 8.60 2.60 -5.09
N ALA A 53 7.79 3.50 -5.65
CA ALA A 53 7.08 4.50 -4.86
C ALA A 53 6.13 3.86 -3.84
N MET A 54 5.43 2.78 -4.22
CA MET A 54 4.51 2.05 -3.32
C MET A 54 5.24 1.31 -2.18
N GLN A 55 6.52 0.95 -2.35
CA GLN A 55 7.31 0.30 -1.30
C GLN A 55 7.65 1.22 -0.12
N PHE A 56 7.61 2.54 -0.29
CA PHE A 56 7.87 3.46 0.83
C PHE A 56 6.82 3.33 1.94
N ILE A 57 5.55 3.12 1.59
CA ILE A 57 4.46 3.02 2.57
C ILE A 57 4.66 1.87 3.57
N PRO A 58 4.86 0.60 3.15
CA PRO A 58 5.11 -0.49 4.10
C PRO A 58 6.42 -0.32 4.89
N GLN A 59 7.44 0.34 4.32
CA GLN A 59 8.67 0.66 5.03
C GLN A 59 8.42 1.65 6.17
N GLU A 60 7.67 2.72 5.91
CA GLU A 60 7.25 3.69 6.92
C GLU A 60 6.37 3.04 7.99
N PHE A 61 5.44 2.15 7.61
CA PHE A 61 4.64 1.39 8.58
C PHE A 61 5.49 0.51 9.49
N THR A 62 6.55 -0.08 8.94
CA THR A 62 7.53 -0.86 9.71
C THR A 62 8.33 0.04 10.64
N SER A 63 8.81 1.19 10.17
CA SER A 63 9.56 2.17 10.97
C SER A 63 8.72 2.68 12.16
N LEU A 64 7.46 3.01 11.90
CA LEU A 64 6.53 3.56 12.89
C LEU A 64 5.83 2.48 13.74
N GLN A 65 5.99 1.19 13.42
CA GLN A 65 5.29 0.08 14.06
C GLN A 65 3.77 0.29 14.13
N VAL A 66 3.18 0.70 12.99
CA VAL A 66 1.77 1.11 12.91
C VAL A 66 0.84 -0.03 13.32
N THR A 67 -0.07 0.27 14.24
CA THR A 67 -1.10 -0.66 14.70
C THR A 67 -2.29 -0.71 13.75
N LYS A 68 -3.12 -1.75 13.88
CA LYS A 68 -4.32 -1.89 13.07
C LYS A 68 -5.33 -0.76 13.32
N GLU A 69 -5.45 -0.30 14.56
CA GLU A 69 -6.36 0.82 14.89
C GLU A 69 -5.92 2.12 14.21
N GLU A 70 -4.62 2.45 14.29
CA GLU A 70 -4.06 3.63 13.64
C GLU A 70 -4.25 3.57 12.12
N PHE A 71 -3.98 2.43 11.50
CA PHE A 71 -4.23 2.23 10.07
C PHE A 71 -5.69 2.48 9.69
N LEU A 72 -6.65 1.96 10.46
CA LEU A 72 -8.07 2.15 10.18
C LEU A 72 -8.48 3.62 10.30
N CYS A 73 -7.98 4.33 11.33
CA CYS A 73 -8.19 5.76 11.49
C CYS A 73 -7.61 6.57 10.33
N MET A 74 -6.36 6.33 9.94
CA MET A 74 -5.72 7.00 8.80
C MET A 74 -6.47 6.73 7.50
N LYS A 75 -6.96 5.50 7.29
CA LYS A 75 -7.75 5.16 6.11
C LYS A 75 -9.07 5.93 6.07
N ALA A 76 -9.73 6.14 7.20
CA ALA A 76 -10.95 6.97 7.26
C ALA A 76 -10.63 8.44 6.95
N ILE A 77 -9.54 8.98 7.50
CA ILE A 77 -9.08 10.34 7.20
C ILE A 77 -8.79 10.51 5.71
N MET A 78 -8.16 9.54 5.06
CA MET A 78 -7.91 9.57 3.60
C MET A 78 -9.19 9.66 2.76
N ILE A 79 -10.29 9.03 3.18
CA ILE A 79 -11.59 9.13 2.48
C ILE A 79 -12.12 10.56 2.54
N LEU A 80 -11.91 11.23 3.67
CA LEU A 80 -12.49 12.54 3.97
C LEU A 80 -11.64 13.71 3.45
N ASN A 81 -10.39 13.47 3.07
CA ASN A 81 -9.41 14.50 2.68
C ASN A 81 -9.27 14.68 1.15
N THR A 82 -10.27 14.26 0.37
CA THR A 82 -10.28 14.32 -1.11
C THR A 82 -11.65 14.76 -1.59
#